data_AF-A0A7Y1ZBG8-F1
#
_entry.id   AF-A0A7Y1ZBG8-F1
#
_cell.length_a   1.000
_cell.length_b   1.000
_cell.length_c   1.000
_cell.angle_alpha   90.00
_cell.angle_beta   90.00
_cell.angle_gamma   90.00
#
_symmetry.space_group_name_H-M   'P 1'
#
loop_
_entity.id
_entity.type
_entity.pdbx_description
1 polymer ?
#
loop_
_entity_poly.entity_id
_entity_poly.type
_entity_poly.pdbx_seq_one_letter_code
_entity_poly.pdbx_strand_id
1 'polypeptide(L)'
;MNQEYIKSHPWSIVEEGFDKELVKSSESLFSIGNGAMGQRANFEEDYSGPTFQGSYIAGVYYPDKTRVGWWKNGYPEYFAKVLNAPNWIGIKVEVNGESLDLNKASKVANFRRELNMKEGFYSRSFDVTLQNGTELRVESTRVLHLDEDELGIINYSVKALNKSAKIKFTPYLDGGITNEDSNWDDKFWDVKSVTNEGGQAFIRSNTMKTNFGVCTYMQSKLFKNNKELSLNPNINSNDKSIEFAYEIAIDEGETATIQKYAGYTVSLNHAEDQLIKAAKRVLSRGVSLGYETLKKTQATAWEEIWKMADIVIDGDVEAQQGIRFNIFQLNQTYLGKDTRLNIGPKGFTGEKYGGSTYWDTEAYCIPFYMATKDQQVARNLLTYRHNHLQKAIENAEKLGFSNGAALYPMVTMNGEECHNEWEITFEEIHRNGAIAFAIYNYERFTGDSTYIPEKGLEVLIGIA
;
A
#
# COMPACT_ATOMS: atom_id res chain seq x y z
N MET A 1 -25.03 -4.59 8.42
CA MET A 1 -25.77 -3.30 8.37
C MET A 1 -25.17 -2.55 7.18
N ASN A 2 -25.90 -2.44 6.07
CA ASN A 2 -25.40 -1.75 4.87
C ASN A 2 -25.44 -0.25 5.16
N GLN A 3 -24.29 0.33 5.51
CA GLN A 3 -24.18 1.78 5.61
C GLN A 3 -23.99 2.34 4.20
N GLU A 4 -25.06 2.91 3.65
CA GLU A 4 -25.07 3.52 2.32
C GLU A 4 -24.59 4.97 2.41
N TYR A 5 -23.27 5.16 2.60
CA TYR A 5 -22.64 6.49 2.70
C TYR A 5 -21.79 6.85 1.48
N ILE A 6 -21.65 5.93 0.53
CA ILE A 6 -20.94 6.13 -0.72
C ILE A 6 -21.93 6.59 -1.80
N LYS A 7 -21.58 7.64 -2.53
CA LYS A 7 -22.35 8.12 -3.67
C LYS A 7 -22.05 7.27 -4.91
N SER A 8 -23.09 6.84 -5.60
CA SER A 8 -22.97 6.07 -6.84
C SER A 8 -22.33 6.94 -7.92
N HIS A 9 -21.20 6.48 -8.46
CA HIS A 9 -20.46 7.16 -9.52
C HIS A 9 -19.74 6.12 -10.39
N PRO A 10 -19.81 6.21 -11.73
CA PRO A 10 -19.34 5.14 -12.62
C PRO A 10 -17.83 4.89 -12.58
N TRP A 11 -17.04 5.85 -12.10
CA TRP A 11 -15.57 5.81 -12.16
C TRP A 11 -14.88 6.17 -10.84
N SER A 12 -15.64 6.39 -9.78
CA SER A 12 -15.08 6.83 -8.51
C SER A 12 -15.84 6.23 -7.35
N ILE A 13 -15.15 5.98 -6.24
CA ILE A 13 -15.80 5.87 -4.93
C ILE A 13 -15.83 7.27 -4.35
N VAL A 14 -17.00 7.75 -3.93
CA VAL A 14 -17.19 9.11 -3.42
C VAL A 14 -17.88 9.07 -2.07
N GLU A 15 -17.27 9.68 -1.06
CA GLU A 15 -17.85 9.91 0.27
C GLU A 15 -18.07 11.42 0.42
N GLU A 16 -19.28 11.82 0.82
CA GLU A 16 -19.65 13.22 1.06
C GLU A 16 -20.15 13.39 2.50
N GLY A 17 -19.71 14.47 3.15
CA GLY A 17 -19.90 14.67 4.58
C GLY A 17 -18.83 13.97 5.41
N PHE A 18 -18.55 14.51 6.60
CA PHE A 18 -17.54 13.97 7.49
C PHE A 18 -18.21 13.31 8.70
N ASP A 19 -18.08 11.99 8.80
CA ASP A 19 -18.46 11.21 9.96
C ASP A 19 -17.22 10.54 10.57
N LYS A 20 -16.99 10.82 11.86
CA LYS A 20 -15.82 10.33 12.60
C LYS A 20 -15.85 8.82 12.77
N GLU A 21 -17.04 8.21 12.85
CA GLU A 21 -17.20 6.77 13.04
C GLU A 21 -16.84 5.98 11.77
N LEU A 22 -16.89 6.62 10.60
CA LEU A 22 -16.60 5.99 9.32
C LEU A 22 -15.11 5.99 8.97
N VAL A 23 -14.27 6.78 9.65
CA VAL A 23 -12.87 7.02 9.26
C VAL A 23 -12.07 5.74 9.04
N LYS A 24 -12.09 4.78 9.99
CA LYS A 24 -11.37 3.50 9.82
C LYS A 24 -11.85 2.67 8.63
N SER A 25 -13.16 2.72 8.34
CA SER A 25 -13.75 2.00 7.21
C SER A 25 -13.38 2.67 5.88
N SER A 26 -13.49 4.00 5.79
CA SER A 26 -13.12 4.79 4.62
C SER A 26 -11.61 4.74 4.34
N GLU A 27 -10.77 4.66 5.37
CA GLU A 27 -9.34 4.39 5.21
C GLU A 27 -9.06 3.09 4.44
N SER A 28 -9.86 2.05 4.67
CA SER A 28 -9.74 0.77 3.96
C SER A 28 -10.25 0.92 2.52
N LEU A 29 -11.46 1.44 2.36
CA LEU A 29 -12.16 1.52 1.07
C LEU A 29 -11.42 2.40 0.05
N PHE A 30 -10.80 3.48 0.50
CA PHE A 30 -10.08 4.45 -0.34
C PHE A 30 -8.57 4.17 -0.43
N SER A 31 -8.11 2.99 0.00
CA SER A 31 -6.69 2.60 -0.09
C SER A 31 -6.20 2.63 -1.54
N ILE A 32 -4.93 2.98 -1.70
CA ILE A 32 -4.23 2.98 -3.00
C ILE A 32 -2.98 2.12 -2.94
N GLY A 33 -2.54 1.62 -4.10
CA GLY A 33 -1.34 0.82 -4.27
C GLY A 33 -0.65 1.12 -5.59
N ASN A 34 0.41 0.38 -5.91
CA ASN A 34 0.99 0.31 -7.26
C ASN A 34 1.68 -1.05 -7.51
N GLY A 35 1.33 -2.08 -6.73
CA GLY A 35 2.00 -3.38 -6.72
C GLY A 35 3.35 -3.44 -5.98
N ALA A 36 4.06 -2.33 -5.82
CA ALA A 36 5.34 -2.26 -5.08
C ALA A 36 5.15 -1.79 -3.64
N MET A 37 4.19 -0.90 -3.42
CA MET A 37 3.78 -0.43 -2.10
C MET A 37 2.28 -0.11 -2.09
N GLY A 38 1.72 0.04 -0.90
CA GLY A 38 0.37 0.54 -0.74
C GLY A 38 0.15 1.30 0.55
N GLN A 39 -0.98 1.99 0.58
CA GLN A 39 -1.26 3.02 1.56
C GLN A 39 -2.76 3.09 1.80
N ARG A 40 -3.16 2.87 3.05
CA ARG A 40 -4.52 3.17 3.50
C ARG A 40 -4.80 4.67 3.36
N ALA A 41 -6.06 5.06 3.20
CA ALA A 41 -6.45 6.47 3.07
C ALA A 41 -6.44 7.22 4.41
N ASN A 42 -5.39 7.03 5.22
CA ASN A 42 -5.07 7.83 6.39
C ASN A 42 -4.84 9.29 5.96
N PHE A 43 -5.26 10.23 6.80
CA PHE A 43 -5.03 11.66 6.56
C PHE A 43 -3.54 11.99 6.63
N GLU A 44 -3.11 12.95 5.82
CA GLU A 44 -1.73 13.44 5.85
C GLU A 44 -1.46 14.25 7.12
N GLU A 45 -2.42 15.10 7.51
CA GLU A 45 -2.40 15.89 8.74
C GLU A 45 -2.81 15.10 9.98
N ASP A 46 -2.70 15.76 11.14
CA ASP A 46 -3.07 15.16 12.42
C ASP A 46 -4.56 14.76 12.44
N TYR A 47 -4.84 13.58 12.96
CA TYR A 47 -6.20 13.15 13.29
C TYR A 47 -6.18 12.45 14.64
N SER A 48 -6.78 13.06 15.65
CA SER A 48 -6.78 12.51 17.01
C SER A 48 -7.91 11.51 17.29
N GLY A 49 -8.79 11.28 16.31
CA GLY A 49 -9.85 10.28 16.41
C GLY A 49 -9.34 8.86 16.14
N PRO A 50 -10.21 7.84 16.26
CA PRO A 50 -9.84 6.47 15.91
C PRO A 50 -9.45 6.36 14.43
N THR A 51 -8.21 5.95 14.17
CA THR A 51 -7.63 5.70 12.85
C THR A 51 -6.89 4.37 12.87
N PHE A 52 -6.67 3.77 11.71
CA PHE A 52 -5.81 2.60 11.57
C PHE A 52 -4.71 2.91 10.54
N GLN A 53 -3.55 3.34 11.03
CA GLN A 53 -2.41 3.73 10.19
C GLN A 53 -1.85 2.50 9.47
N GLY A 54 -1.73 2.55 8.14
CA GLY A 54 -1.14 1.45 7.38
C GLY A 54 -0.45 1.90 6.09
N SER A 55 0.86 1.72 6.06
CA SER A 55 1.69 1.77 4.85
C SER A 55 2.32 0.39 4.68
N TYR A 56 2.36 -0.17 3.48
CA TYR A 56 2.85 -1.53 3.26
C TYR A 56 3.82 -1.56 2.10
N ILE A 57 4.87 -2.37 2.22
CA ILE A 57 5.86 -2.57 1.16
C ILE A 57 5.80 -4.02 0.71
N ALA A 58 5.66 -4.24 -0.59
CA ALA A 58 5.50 -5.57 -1.13
C ALA A 58 6.77 -6.42 -0.89
N GLY A 59 6.57 -7.66 -0.42
CA GLY A 59 7.65 -8.59 -0.15
C GLY A 59 8.46 -8.32 1.13
N VAL A 60 8.18 -7.23 1.86
CA VAL A 60 8.85 -6.92 3.14
C VAL A 60 7.99 -7.42 4.29
N TYR A 61 8.45 -8.49 4.94
CA TYR A 61 7.68 -9.19 5.97
C TYR A 61 8.51 -9.49 7.22
N TYR A 62 7.80 -9.88 8.29
CA TYR A 62 8.36 -10.28 9.57
C TYR A 62 7.85 -11.67 10.01
N PRO A 63 8.73 -12.56 10.50
CA PRO A 63 8.35 -13.84 11.08
C PRO A 63 7.97 -13.64 12.55
N ASP A 64 6.69 -13.41 12.80
CA ASP A 64 6.17 -13.25 14.16
C ASP A 64 6.04 -14.62 14.83
N LYS A 65 6.54 -14.76 16.05
CA LYS A 65 6.63 -16.08 16.70
C LYS A 65 5.23 -16.65 16.88
N THR A 66 5.05 -17.92 16.49
CA THR A 66 3.75 -18.60 16.59
C THR A 66 3.22 -18.54 18.02
N ARG A 67 1.96 -18.11 18.15
CA ARG A 67 1.21 -18.07 19.41
C ARG A 67 0.02 -19.00 19.28
N VAL A 68 -0.02 -20.06 20.09
CA VAL A 68 -1.11 -21.04 20.12
C VAL A 68 -1.46 -21.39 21.56
N GLY A 69 -2.69 -21.83 21.80
CA GLY A 69 -3.09 -22.33 23.12
C GLY A 69 -2.39 -23.67 23.46
N TRP A 70 -2.30 -24.58 22.48
CA TRP A 70 -1.68 -25.90 22.63
C TRP A 70 -0.90 -26.27 21.38
N TRP A 71 0.37 -26.62 21.54
CA TRP A 71 1.23 -27.00 20.41
C TRP A 71 0.85 -28.36 19.83
N LYS A 72 0.98 -28.50 18.51
CA LYS A 72 0.80 -29.75 17.75
C LYS A 72 2.06 -30.00 16.92
N ASN A 73 2.47 -31.27 16.81
CA ASN A 73 3.58 -31.63 15.94
C ASN A 73 3.26 -31.22 14.50
N GLY A 74 4.19 -30.55 13.85
CA GLY A 74 4.01 -30.01 12.51
C GLY A 74 3.58 -28.54 12.44
N TYR A 75 3.26 -27.89 13.57
CA TYR A 75 2.99 -26.45 13.55
C TYR A 75 4.21 -25.63 13.11
N PRO A 76 3.98 -24.52 12.40
CA PRO A 76 5.06 -23.61 12.02
C PRO A 76 5.56 -22.81 13.21
N GLU A 77 6.84 -22.46 13.18
CA GLU A 77 7.50 -21.71 14.26
C GLU A 77 7.15 -20.22 14.27
N TYR A 78 6.68 -19.69 13.13
CA TYR A 78 6.29 -18.31 12.97
C TYR A 78 5.07 -18.15 12.04
N PHE A 79 4.39 -17.01 12.18
CA PHE A 79 3.42 -16.48 11.24
C PHE A 79 4.04 -15.28 10.53
N ALA A 80 4.29 -15.39 9.22
CA ALA A 80 4.81 -14.28 8.43
C ALA A 80 3.73 -13.22 8.19
N LYS A 81 4.07 -11.96 8.42
CA LYS A 81 3.18 -10.80 8.17
C LYS A 81 3.91 -9.66 7.48
N VAL A 82 3.29 -9.05 6.48
CA VAL A 82 3.69 -7.75 5.94
C VAL A 82 3.55 -6.72 7.05
N LEU A 83 4.57 -5.89 7.20
CA LEU A 83 4.63 -4.90 8.26
C LEU A 83 3.93 -3.61 7.85
N ASN A 84 3.33 -2.92 8.84
CA ASN A 84 3.16 -1.50 8.70
C ASN A 84 4.57 -0.90 8.54
N ALA A 85 4.79 -0.10 7.52
CA ALA A 85 6.09 0.45 7.15
C ALA A 85 6.26 1.87 7.71
N PRO A 86 7.51 2.36 7.86
CA PRO A 86 7.78 3.73 8.29
C PRO A 86 6.91 4.76 7.54
N ASN A 87 6.29 5.69 8.26
CA ASN A 87 5.33 6.61 7.68
C ASN A 87 6.03 7.59 6.71
N TRP A 88 5.56 7.62 5.46
CA TRP A 88 6.04 8.53 4.43
C TRP A 88 5.03 9.64 4.08
N ILE A 89 3.75 9.50 4.44
CA ILE A 89 2.68 10.43 4.01
C ILE A 89 2.56 11.67 4.88
N GLY A 90 3.04 11.62 6.11
CA GLY A 90 2.73 12.62 7.14
C GLY A 90 3.11 14.06 6.79
N ILE A 91 2.17 14.99 6.96
CA ILE A 91 2.32 16.44 6.82
C ILE A 91 1.53 17.09 7.95
N LYS A 92 2.20 17.47 9.06
CA LYS A 92 1.51 18.25 10.09
C LYS A 92 1.21 19.64 9.53
N VAL A 93 0.00 20.14 9.77
CA VAL A 93 -0.44 21.45 9.29
C VAL A 93 -0.88 22.25 10.51
N GLU A 94 -0.15 23.33 10.82
CA GLU A 94 -0.56 24.27 11.85
C GLU A 94 -1.00 25.60 11.20
N VAL A 95 -2.07 26.19 11.72
CA VAL A 95 -2.61 27.46 11.24
C VAL A 95 -2.76 28.42 12.40
N ASN A 96 -2.01 29.52 12.35
CA ASN A 96 -1.92 30.50 13.45
C ASN A 96 -1.58 29.84 14.82
N GLY A 97 -0.76 28.78 14.79
CA GLY A 97 -0.34 28.03 15.99
C GLY A 97 -1.30 26.94 16.47
N GLU A 98 -2.41 26.69 15.77
CA GLU A 98 -3.33 25.58 16.06
C GLU A 98 -3.16 24.45 15.03
N SER A 99 -3.06 23.19 15.47
CA SER A 99 -2.99 22.05 14.56
C SER A 99 -4.33 21.81 13.85
N LEU A 100 -4.28 21.57 12.54
CA LEU A 100 -5.41 21.12 11.76
C LEU A 100 -5.71 19.65 12.09
N ASP A 101 -6.80 19.44 12.83
CA ASP A 101 -7.28 18.11 13.23
C ASP A 101 -8.81 18.07 13.08
N LEU A 102 -9.30 17.30 12.11
CA LEU A 102 -10.75 17.20 11.83
C LEU A 102 -11.56 16.63 13.01
N ASN A 103 -10.93 15.89 13.93
CA ASN A 103 -11.60 15.42 15.12
C ASN A 103 -11.85 16.56 16.12
N LYS A 104 -11.01 17.59 16.12
CA LYS A 104 -11.08 18.71 17.08
C LYS A 104 -11.60 20.01 16.47
N ALA A 105 -11.71 20.10 15.15
CA ALA A 105 -12.23 21.27 14.46
C ALA A 105 -13.61 21.69 14.99
N SER A 106 -13.86 22.99 15.03
CA SER A 106 -15.15 23.56 15.46
C SER A 106 -16.26 23.18 14.48
N LYS A 107 -15.95 23.16 13.18
CA LYS A 107 -16.87 22.78 12.11
C LYS A 107 -16.11 22.20 10.93
N VAL A 108 -16.69 21.17 10.32
CA VAL A 108 -16.27 20.61 9.02
C VAL A 108 -17.46 20.70 8.07
N ALA A 109 -17.26 21.24 6.87
CA ALA A 109 -18.28 21.41 5.85
C ALA A 109 -17.71 21.05 4.48
N ASN A 110 -18.58 20.81 3.50
CA ASN A 110 -18.19 20.49 2.11
C ASN A 110 -17.14 19.38 2.00
N PHE A 111 -17.15 18.45 2.96
CA PHE A 111 -16.23 17.33 2.96
C PHE A 111 -16.58 16.41 1.80
N ARG A 112 -15.56 16.10 0.99
CA ARG A 112 -15.63 15.12 -0.08
C ARG A 112 -14.34 14.34 -0.12
N ARG A 113 -14.44 13.01 -0.16
CA ARG A 113 -13.34 12.09 -0.40
C ARG A 113 -13.62 11.34 -1.70
N GLU A 114 -12.64 11.23 -2.57
CA GLU A 114 -12.76 10.55 -3.85
C GLU A 114 -11.57 9.62 -4.08
N LEU A 115 -11.87 8.36 -4.40
CA LEU A 115 -10.96 7.45 -5.07
C LEU A 115 -11.34 7.45 -6.55
N ASN A 116 -10.57 8.15 -7.38
CA ASN A 116 -10.80 8.17 -8.81
C ASN A 116 -10.13 6.93 -9.43
N MET A 117 -10.95 5.98 -9.87
CA MET A 117 -10.47 4.70 -10.39
C MET A 117 -9.98 4.81 -11.83
N LYS A 118 -10.51 5.79 -12.57
CA LYS A 118 -10.17 6.01 -13.99
C LYS A 118 -8.74 6.53 -14.15
N GLU A 119 -8.35 7.50 -13.33
CA GLU A 119 -7.03 8.14 -13.37
C GLU A 119 -6.11 7.67 -12.24
N GLY A 120 -6.64 6.89 -11.29
CA GLY A 120 -5.88 6.21 -10.25
C GLY A 120 -5.24 7.12 -9.21
N PHE A 121 -6.04 7.99 -8.60
CA PHE A 121 -5.63 8.83 -7.50
C PHE A 121 -6.63 8.82 -6.35
N TYR A 122 -6.13 9.10 -5.16
CA TYR A 122 -6.93 9.43 -3.98
C TYR A 122 -6.98 10.95 -3.81
N SER A 123 -8.13 11.50 -3.43
CA SER A 123 -8.26 12.91 -3.11
C SER A 123 -9.25 13.17 -1.98
N ARG A 124 -9.05 14.29 -1.27
CA ARG A 124 -9.92 14.76 -0.20
C ARG A 124 -9.98 16.28 -0.21
N SER A 125 -11.18 16.84 -0.11
CA SER A 125 -11.42 18.27 -0.04
C SER A 125 -12.43 18.58 1.07
N PHE A 126 -12.23 19.67 1.81
CA PHE A 126 -13.16 20.10 2.85
C PHE A 126 -12.94 21.57 3.21
N ASP A 127 -14.00 22.18 3.73
CA ASP A 127 -13.94 23.46 4.45
C ASP A 127 -13.92 23.18 5.95
N VAL A 128 -13.05 23.86 6.68
CA VAL A 128 -12.87 23.66 8.12
C VAL A 128 -12.81 24.98 8.86
N THR A 129 -13.49 25.05 9.99
CA THR A 129 -13.36 26.14 10.98
C THR A 129 -12.58 25.59 12.18
N LEU A 130 -11.39 26.16 12.42
CA LEU A 130 -10.56 25.84 13.58
C LEU A 130 -11.10 26.50 14.86
N GLN A 131 -10.62 26.08 16.04
CA GLN A 131 -11.05 26.64 17.33
C GLN A 131 -10.67 28.12 17.47
N ASN A 132 -9.58 28.56 16.83
CA ASN A 132 -9.18 29.96 16.71
C ASN A 132 -10.02 30.79 15.71
N GLY A 133 -11.09 30.20 15.16
CA GLY A 133 -12.03 30.83 14.24
C GLY A 133 -11.47 31.10 12.84
N THR A 134 -10.32 30.50 12.47
CA THR A 134 -9.82 30.56 11.09
C THR A 134 -10.59 29.57 10.23
N GLU A 135 -11.12 30.06 9.11
CA GLU A 135 -11.81 29.23 8.12
C GLU A 135 -10.90 28.99 6.92
N LEU A 136 -10.81 27.72 6.54
CA LEU A 136 -9.88 27.25 5.51
C LEU A 136 -10.59 26.30 4.56
N ARG A 137 -10.16 26.29 3.30
CA ARG A 137 -10.40 25.16 2.38
C ARG A 137 -9.12 24.36 2.25
N VAL A 138 -9.24 23.06 2.42
CA VAL A 138 -8.14 22.12 2.25
C VAL A 138 -8.45 21.20 1.08
N GLU A 139 -7.44 20.96 0.24
CA GLU A 139 -7.49 20.02 -0.88
C GLU A 139 -6.21 19.18 -0.87
N SER A 140 -6.36 17.86 -0.76
CA SER A 140 -5.26 16.89 -0.79
C SER A 140 -5.48 15.92 -1.94
N THR A 141 -4.43 15.63 -2.70
CA THR A 141 -4.42 14.57 -3.73
C THR A 141 -3.17 13.73 -3.57
N ARG A 142 -3.32 12.40 -3.58
CA ARG A 142 -2.24 11.44 -3.43
C ARG A 142 -2.23 10.44 -4.59
N VAL A 143 -1.03 10.13 -5.05
CA VAL A 143 -0.76 9.13 -6.09
C VAL A 143 0.38 8.22 -5.63
N LEU A 144 0.22 6.91 -5.80
CA LEU A 144 1.33 5.95 -5.86
C LEU A 144 1.55 5.66 -7.35
N HIS A 145 2.70 6.05 -7.88
CA HIS A 145 2.89 6.11 -9.33
C HIS A 145 3.05 4.70 -9.91
N LEU A 146 2.35 4.41 -11.01
CA LEU A 146 2.38 3.09 -11.63
C LEU A 146 3.69 2.81 -12.38
N ASP A 147 4.40 3.80 -12.93
CA ASP A 147 5.64 3.56 -13.69
C ASP A 147 6.92 3.89 -12.91
N GLU A 148 6.78 4.62 -11.79
CA GLU A 148 7.88 4.99 -10.91
C GLU A 148 7.58 4.26 -9.59
N ASP A 149 7.77 2.93 -9.60
CA ASP A 149 7.25 1.98 -8.59
C ASP A 149 7.58 2.39 -7.13
N GLU A 150 8.69 3.10 -6.94
CA GLU A 150 9.20 3.52 -5.63
C GLU A 150 8.69 4.90 -5.19
N LEU A 151 7.90 5.61 -6.01
CA LEU A 151 7.51 7.01 -5.82
C LEU A 151 6.00 7.18 -5.51
N GLY A 152 5.74 7.85 -4.39
CA GLY A 152 4.46 8.47 -4.07
C GLY A 152 4.56 10.00 -4.15
N ILE A 153 3.45 10.64 -4.52
CA ILE A 153 3.32 12.10 -4.56
C ILE A 153 2.07 12.53 -3.82
N ILE A 154 2.20 13.56 -2.99
CA ILE A 154 1.09 14.26 -2.32
C ILE A 154 1.11 15.72 -2.75
N ASN A 155 -0.03 16.24 -3.19
CA ASN A 155 -0.26 17.67 -3.37
C ASN A 155 -1.31 18.13 -2.35
N TYR A 156 -0.90 18.94 -1.38
CA TYR A 156 -1.73 19.39 -0.26
C TYR A 156 -1.81 20.92 -0.24
N SER A 157 -3.01 21.46 -0.38
CA SER A 157 -3.27 22.89 -0.51
C SER A 157 -4.18 23.37 0.61
N VAL A 158 -3.85 24.54 1.17
CA VAL A 158 -4.66 25.24 2.18
C VAL A 158 -4.93 26.66 1.70
N LYS A 159 -6.20 26.98 1.54
CA LYS A 159 -6.69 28.32 1.16
C LYS A 159 -7.35 29.00 2.34
N ALA A 160 -7.00 30.25 2.60
CA ALA A 160 -7.66 31.07 3.60
C ALA A 160 -9.02 31.57 3.10
N LEU A 161 -10.10 31.36 3.87
CA LEU A 161 -11.46 31.72 3.47
C LEU A 161 -11.98 33.02 4.09
N ASN A 162 -11.59 33.33 5.33
CA ASN A 162 -12.19 34.46 6.08
C ASN A 162 -11.21 35.49 6.64
N LYS A 163 -9.90 35.19 6.71
CA LYS A 163 -8.84 36.12 7.18
C LYS A 163 -7.46 35.61 6.79
N SER A 164 -6.46 36.49 6.81
CA SER A 164 -5.06 36.10 6.63
C SER A 164 -4.63 35.05 7.66
N ALA A 165 -3.77 34.12 7.25
CA ALA A 165 -3.34 33.00 8.04
C ALA A 165 -1.85 32.72 7.84
N LYS A 166 -1.18 32.34 8.93
CA LYS A 166 0.17 31.78 8.90
C LYS A 166 0.05 30.26 8.89
N ILE A 167 0.33 29.66 7.73
CA ILE A 167 0.32 28.22 7.52
C ILE A 167 1.72 27.67 7.77
N LYS A 168 1.82 26.67 8.63
CA LYS A 168 3.06 25.93 8.86
C LYS A 168 2.88 24.49 8.40
N PHE A 169 3.56 24.15 7.31
CA PHE A 169 3.65 22.76 6.84
C PHE A 169 4.87 22.10 7.45
N THR A 170 4.66 20.94 8.07
CA THR A 170 5.74 20.11 8.63
C THR A 170 5.64 18.69 8.06
N PRO A 171 6.04 18.47 6.79
CA PRO A 171 6.26 17.12 6.27
C PRO A 171 7.28 16.37 7.13
N TYR A 172 6.97 15.10 7.42
CA TYR A 172 7.84 14.26 8.24
C TYR A 172 7.97 12.84 7.70
N LEU A 173 9.03 12.17 8.16
CA LEU A 173 9.20 10.72 8.09
C LEU A 173 9.22 10.17 9.52
N ASP A 174 8.60 9.02 9.74
CA ASP A 174 8.59 8.36 11.05
C ASP A 174 8.84 6.85 10.95
N GLY A 175 9.99 6.39 11.44
CA GLY A 175 10.33 4.97 11.58
C GLY A 175 9.91 4.35 12.90
N GLY A 176 9.30 5.12 13.81
CA GLY A 176 8.83 4.68 15.12
C GLY A 176 7.47 3.98 15.14
N ILE A 177 6.96 3.60 13.97
CA ILE A 177 5.63 3.00 13.79
C ILE A 177 5.52 1.58 14.37
N THR A 178 4.28 1.17 14.67
CA THR A 178 3.92 -0.14 15.21
C THR A 178 2.80 -0.77 14.37
N ASN A 179 2.61 -2.08 14.47
CA ASN A 179 1.45 -2.80 13.92
C ASN A 179 0.39 -2.99 15.01
N GLU A 180 -0.89 -3.01 14.65
CA GLU A 180 -1.97 -3.35 15.60
C GLU A 180 -2.05 -4.87 15.85
N ASP A 181 -1.78 -5.70 14.84
CA ASP A 181 -1.85 -7.17 14.92
C ASP A 181 -0.48 -7.79 15.26
N SER A 182 0.06 -7.45 16.42
CA SER A 182 1.31 -8.02 16.97
C SER A 182 1.01 -9.16 17.94
N ASN A 183 1.69 -10.31 17.82
CA ASN A 183 1.47 -11.43 18.75
C ASN A 183 2.01 -11.12 20.17
N TRP A 184 3.05 -10.28 20.25
CA TRP A 184 3.88 -10.07 21.45
C TRP A 184 4.30 -8.60 21.68
N ASP A 185 3.65 -7.63 21.04
CA ASP A 185 4.04 -6.20 21.05
C ASP A 185 5.51 -5.96 20.63
N ASP A 186 6.03 -6.84 19.75
CA ASP A 186 7.40 -6.79 19.25
C ASP A 186 7.69 -5.51 18.46
N LYS A 187 8.93 -5.01 18.56
CA LYS A 187 9.45 -4.03 17.61
C LYS A 187 9.76 -4.74 16.30
N PHE A 188 9.16 -4.28 15.21
CA PHE A 188 9.39 -4.86 13.88
C PHE A 188 10.50 -4.17 13.09
N TRP A 189 10.83 -2.92 13.43
CA TRP A 189 11.81 -2.11 12.72
C TRP A 189 12.99 -1.76 13.60
N ASP A 190 14.19 -1.90 13.04
CA ASP A 190 15.44 -1.39 13.59
C ASP A 190 15.87 -0.16 12.79
N VAL A 191 15.67 1.04 13.35
CA VAL A 191 16.10 2.29 12.70
C VAL A 191 17.61 2.41 12.84
N LYS A 192 18.30 2.38 11.70
CA LYS A 192 19.76 2.43 11.60
C LYS A 192 20.29 3.86 11.55
N SER A 193 19.61 4.72 10.81
CA SER A 193 19.99 6.13 10.71
C SER A 193 18.85 7.02 10.25
N VAL A 194 18.88 8.25 10.74
CA VAL A 194 18.04 9.36 10.30
C VAL A 194 18.97 10.45 9.79
N THR A 195 18.86 10.79 8.50
CA THR A 195 19.78 11.71 7.83
C THR A 195 19.04 12.67 6.91
N ASN A 196 19.67 13.80 6.60
CA ASN A 196 19.17 14.73 5.60
C ASN A 196 20.32 15.32 4.78
N GLU A 197 20.03 15.69 3.55
CA GLU A 197 20.99 16.34 2.65
C GLU A 197 20.23 17.09 1.54
N GLY A 198 20.60 18.33 1.24
CA GLY A 198 20.08 19.05 0.07
C GLY A 198 18.55 19.23 0.04
N GLY A 199 17.90 19.40 1.20
CA GLY A 199 16.44 19.49 1.28
C GLY A 199 15.71 18.16 1.11
N GLN A 200 16.43 17.04 1.22
CA GLN A 200 15.90 15.68 1.24
C GLN A 200 16.12 15.07 2.62
N ALA A 201 15.21 14.19 3.05
CA ALA A 201 15.33 13.43 4.30
C ALA A 201 15.26 11.93 4.03
N PHE A 202 15.97 11.15 4.84
CA PHE A 202 16.09 9.71 4.71
C PHE A 202 16.06 9.04 6.09
N ILE A 203 15.29 7.97 6.21
CA ILE A 203 15.35 7.02 7.32
C ILE A 203 15.78 5.67 6.75
N ARG A 204 16.91 5.14 7.24
CA ARG A 204 17.30 3.75 6.99
C ARG A 204 16.82 2.89 8.14
N SER A 205 16.06 1.86 7.81
CA SER A 205 15.60 0.85 8.75
C SER A 205 15.81 -0.54 8.17
N ASN A 206 15.94 -1.52 9.06
CA ASN A 206 15.90 -2.93 8.68
C ASN A 206 14.73 -3.59 9.39
N THR A 207 14.08 -4.55 8.74
CA THR A 207 13.16 -5.42 9.47
C THR A 207 13.94 -6.25 10.48
N MET A 208 13.39 -6.37 11.69
CA MET A 208 13.92 -7.29 12.69
C MET A 208 13.78 -8.74 12.17
N LYS A 209 14.68 -9.64 12.55
CA LYS A 209 14.76 -11.07 12.12
C LYS A 209 15.03 -11.33 10.63
N THR A 210 14.31 -10.70 9.69
CA THR A 210 14.49 -10.91 8.24
C THR A 210 15.53 -9.98 7.60
N ASN A 211 15.87 -8.87 8.25
CA ASN A 211 16.91 -7.93 7.82
C ASN A 211 16.70 -7.37 6.39
N PHE A 212 15.45 -7.18 5.97
CA PHE A 212 15.15 -6.41 4.76
C PHE A 212 15.50 -4.94 5.02
N GLY A 213 16.42 -4.39 4.25
CA GLY A 213 16.77 -2.98 4.31
C GLY A 213 15.73 -2.12 3.59
N VAL A 214 15.29 -1.06 4.24
CA VAL A 214 14.36 -0.07 3.70
C VAL A 214 14.94 1.32 3.88
N CYS A 215 14.86 2.14 2.84
CA CYS A 215 15.08 3.58 2.94
C CYS A 215 13.76 4.29 2.68
N THR A 216 13.21 4.90 3.72
CA THR A 216 12.06 5.81 3.61
C THR A 216 12.59 7.20 3.35
N TYR A 217 12.04 7.91 2.37
CA TYR A 217 12.60 9.19 1.95
C TYR A 217 11.52 10.22 1.66
N MET A 218 11.90 11.51 1.69
CA MET A 218 11.05 12.60 1.24
C MET A 218 11.83 13.79 0.67
N GLN A 219 11.17 14.56 -0.19
CA GLN A 219 11.53 15.91 -0.61
C GLN A 219 10.24 16.72 -0.83
N SER A 220 10.27 18.02 -0.54
CA SER A 220 9.11 18.90 -0.69
C SER A 220 9.38 20.07 -1.62
N LYS A 221 8.35 20.49 -2.37
CA LYS A 221 8.26 21.78 -3.08
C LYS A 221 7.09 22.58 -2.53
N LEU A 222 7.25 23.90 -2.39
CA LEU A 222 6.23 24.77 -1.81
C LEU A 222 5.75 25.81 -2.81
N PHE A 223 4.50 26.22 -2.68
CA PHE A 223 3.88 27.20 -3.57
C PHE A 223 2.99 28.16 -2.78
N LYS A 224 2.93 29.41 -3.24
CA LYS A 224 1.91 30.39 -2.85
C LYS A 224 1.21 30.88 -4.11
N ASN A 225 -0.10 30.71 -4.21
CA ASN A 225 -0.90 30.99 -5.41
C ASN A 225 -0.27 30.41 -6.70
N ASN A 226 0.12 29.13 -6.65
CA ASN A 226 0.79 28.40 -7.74
C ASN A 226 2.19 28.91 -8.13
N LYS A 227 2.75 29.90 -7.42
CA LYS A 227 4.13 30.33 -7.59
C LYS A 227 5.05 29.58 -6.63
N GLU A 228 6.04 28.88 -7.16
CA GLU A 228 7.02 28.13 -6.36
C GLU A 228 7.77 29.07 -5.41
N LEU A 229 7.95 28.63 -4.17
CA LEU A 229 8.70 29.31 -3.13
C LEU A 229 9.99 28.54 -2.83
N SER A 230 11.09 29.26 -2.72
CA SER A 230 12.37 28.72 -2.25
C SER A 230 12.54 29.06 -0.76
N LEU A 231 12.04 28.19 0.11
CA LEU A 231 12.17 28.32 1.55
C LEU A 231 13.07 27.21 2.10
N ASN A 232 13.96 27.57 3.04
CA ASN A 232 14.71 26.58 3.81
C ASN A 232 13.86 26.13 5.00
N PRO A 233 13.75 24.81 5.26
CA PRO A 233 13.02 24.33 6.41
C PRO A 233 13.80 24.57 7.71
N ASN A 234 13.08 24.72 8.80
CA ASN A 234 13.62 24.40 10.12
C ASN A 234 13.55 22.88 10.30
N ILE A 235 14.71 22.24 10.49
CA ILE A 235 14.82 20.78 10.57
C ILE A 235 14.84 20.34 12.03
N ASN A 236 13.94 19.44 12.38
CA ASN A 236 13.97 18.75 13.68
C ASN A 236 14.08 17.25 13.44
N SER A 237 14.91 16.56 14.21
CA SER A 237 15.09 15.11 14.08
C SER A 237 15.45 14.47 15.41
N ASN A 238 15.11 13.19 15.53
CA ASN A 238 15.60 12.31 16.58
C ASN A 238 16.03 10.97 15.94
N ASP A 239 16.30 9.96 16.77
CA ASP A 239 16.80 8.66 16.32
C ASP A 239 15.82 7.86 15.45
N LYS A 240 14.55 8.29 15.34
CA LYS A 240 13.47 7.57 14.63
C LYS A 240 12.68 8.42 13.65
N SER A 241 12.70 9.73 13.78
CA SER A 241 11.90 10.62 12.93
C SER A 241 12.66 11.88 12.53
N ILE A 242 12.24 12.46 11.41
CA ILE A 242 12.76 13.73 10.89
C ILE A 242 11.64 14.55 10.25
N GLU A 243 11.64 15.84 10.55
CA GLU A 243 10.60 16.79 10.22
C GLU A 243 11.20 18.06 9.61
N PHE A 244 10.61 18.55 8.52
CA PHE A 244 11.00 19.81 7.88
C PHE A 244 9.86 20.82 8.03
N ALA A 245 10.03 21.86 8.84
CA ALA A 245 9.00 22.86 9.07
C ALA A 245 9.18 24.09 8.16
N TYR A 246 8.12 24.45 7.44
CA TYR A 246 8.06 25.60 6.54
C TYR A 246 6.88 26.50 6.91
N GLU A 247 7.08 27.81 6.90
CA GLU A 247 6.04 28.78 7.21
C GLU A 247 5.72 29.65 5.99
N ILE A 248 4.43 29.75 5.67
CA ILE A 248 3.91 30.55 4.56
C ILE A 248 2.78 31.42 5.10
N ALA A 249 2.92 32.74 4.95
CA ALA A 249 1.84 33.69 5.21
C ALA A 249 0.97 33.85 3.96
N ILE A 250 -0.33 33.67 4.11
CA ILE A 250 -1.34 33.86 3.07
C ILE A 250 -2.40 34.86 3.53
N ASP A 251 -2.85 35.70 2.62
CA ASP A 251 -4.00 36.59 2.82
C ASP A 251 -5.32 35.86 2.53
N GLU A 252 -6.44 36.47 2.90
CA GLU A 252 -7.76 35.95 2.54
C GLU A 252 -7.86 35.71 1.03
N GLY A 253 -8.34 34.53 0.64
CA GLY A 253 -8.46 34.11 -0.75
C GLY A 253 -7.17 33.53 -1.36
N GLU A 254 -6.01 33.69 -0.72
CA GLU A 254 -4.75 33.10 -1.16
C GLU A 254 -4.59 31.64 -0.72
N THR A 255 -3.73 30.90 -1.41
CA THR A 255 -3.48 29.46 -1.17
C THR A 255 -2.00 29.17 -0.96
N ALA A 256 -1.70 28.39 0.08
CA ALA A 256 -0.40 27.79 0.32
C ALA A 256 -0.46 26.30 -0.02
N THR A 257 0.51 25.79 -0.77
CA THR A 257 0.54 24.39 -1.21
C THR A 257 1.90 23.77 -0.92
N ILE A 258 1.90 22.52 -0.48
CA ILE A 258 3.08 21.66 -0.41
C ILE A 258 2.89 20.45 -1.33
N GLN A 259 3.89 20.20 -2.17
CA GLN A 259 4.04 18.96 -2.93
C GLN A 259 5.12 18.12 -2.26
N LYS A 260 4.76 16.95 -1.74
CA LYS A 260 5.68 16.00 -1.10
C LYS A 260 5.91 14.81 -2.03
N TYR A 261 7.16 14.58 -2.38
CA TYR A 261 7.65 13.43 -3.14
C TYR A 261 8.32 12.49 -2.15
N ALA A 262 7.83 11.26 -2.00
CA ALA A 262 8.26 10.38 -0.93
C ALA A 262 7.91 8.92 -1.25
N GLY A 263 8.51 7.98 -0.53
CA GLY A 263 8.27 6.55 -0.75
C GLY A 263 9.37 5.70 -0.13
N TYR A 264 9.60 4.54 -0.74
CA TYR A 264 10.54 3.54 -0.24
C TYR A 264 11.47 3.05 -1.34
N THR A 265 12.76 2.89 -1.01
CA THR A 265 13.64 1.97 -1.73
C THR A 265 13.96 0.80 -0.82
N VAL A 266 14.05 -0.40 -1.40
CA VAL A 266 14.21 -1.65 -0.61
C VAL A 266 15.34 -2.53 -1.09
N SER A 267 15.92 -3.30 -0.16
CA SER A 267 17.05 -4.20 -0.39
C SER A 267 16.72 -5.36 -1.32
N LEU A 268 15.43 -5.61 -1.58
CA LEU A 268 14.96 -6.52 -2.62
C LEU A 268 15.31 -6.01 -4.03
N ASN A 269 15.38 -4.70 -4.24
CA ASN A 269 15.56 -4.09 -5.56
C ASN A 269 16.91 -3.39 -5.73
N HIS A 270 17.56 -3.05 -4.63
CA HIS A 270 18.85 -2.35 -4.62
C HIS A 270 19.78 -2.99 -3.61
N ALA A 271 21.09 -2.82 -3.80
CA ALA A 271 22.07 -3.21 -2.79
C ALA A 271 21.86 -2.41 -1.48
N GLU A 272 22.05 -3.07 -0.34
CA GLU A 272 21.79 -2.56 1.02
C GLU A 272 22.49 -1.21 1.30
N ASP A 273 23.71 -1.04 0.80
CA ASP A 273 24.55 0.15 0.94
C ASP A 273 24.21 1.25 -0.08
N GLN A 274 23.38 0.95 -1.08
CA GLN A 274 22.99 1.88 -2.16
C GLN A 274 21.58 2.45 -2.00
N LEU A 275 20.84 2.09 -0.94
CA LEU A 275 19.44 2.47 -0.78
C LEU A 275 19.18 3.97 -0.75
N ILE A 276 20.01 4.76 -0.04
CA ILE A 276 19.92 6.23 -0.06
C ILE A 276 20.22 6.77 -1.46
N LYS A 277 21.21 6.20 -2.16
CA LYS A 277 21.55 6.62 -3.53
C LYS A 277 20.41 6.32 -4.50
N ALA A 278 19.70 5.21 -4.32
CA ALA A 278 18.49 4.89 -5.08
C ALA A 278 17.38 5.91 -4.78
N ALA A 279 17.10 6.18 -3.50
CA ALA A 279 16.11 7.18 -3.08
C ALA A 279 16.39 8.57 -3.68
N LYS A 280 17.65 9.01 -3.67
CA LYS A 280 18.07 10.26 -4.33
C LYS A 280 17.77 10.29 -5.83
N ARG A 281 17.94 9.16 -6.54
CA ARG A 281 17.59 9.06 -7.97
C ARG A 281 16.10 9.19 -8.19
N VAL A 282 15.30 8.47 -7.39
CA VAL A 282 13.82 8.53 -7.48
C VAL A 282 13.31 9.95 -7.19
N LEU A 283 13.81 10.60 -6.13
CA LEU A 283 13.49 11.98 -5.81
C LEU A 283 13.87 12.94 -6.94
N SER A 284 15.11 12.85 -7.44
CA SER A 284 15.59 13.71 -8.53
C SER A 284 14.70 13.56 -9.78
N ARG A 285 14.32 12.33 -10.12
CA ARG A 285 13.45 12.02 -11.24
C ARG A 285 12.03 12.58 -11.03
N GLY A 286 11.41 12.30 -9.89
CA GLY A 286 10.06 12.76 -9.56
C GLY A 286 9.95 14.29 -9.53
N VAL A 287 10.89 14.95 -8.86
CA VAL A 287 10.95 16.42 -8.79
C VAL A 287 11.19 17.06 -10.16
N SER A 288 12.00 16.43 -11.01
CA SER A 288 12.25 16.90 -12.39
C SER A 288 11.04 16.74 -13.31
N LEU A 289 10.24 15.68 -13.14
CA LEU A 289 8.99 15.49 -13.89
C LEU A 289 7.92 16.47 -13.42
N GLY A 290 7.83 16.69 -12.11
CA GLY A 290 6.84 17.56 -11.47
C GLY A 290 5.46 16.90 -11.35
N TYR A 291 4.65 17.44 -10.43
CA TYR A 291 3.34 16.89 -10.06
C TYR A 291 2.39 16.73 -11.26
N GLU A 292 2.24 17.75 -12.11
CA GLU A 292 1.30 17.70 -13.24
C GLU A 292 1.67 16.62 -14.26
N THR A 293 2.96 16.46 -14.57
CA THR A 293 3.43 15.40 -15.47
C THR A 293 3.17 14.03 -14.87
N LEU A 294 3.50 13.84 -13.58
CA LEU A 294 3.30 12.56 -12.88
C LEU A 294 1.82 12.19 -12.78
N LYS A 295 0.93 13.16 -12.54
CA LYS A 295 -0.51 12.93 -12.55
C LYS A 295 -1.00 12.52 -13.94
N LYS A 296 -0.48 13.16 -14.99
CA LYS A 296 -0.81 12.82 -16.38
C LYS A 296 -0.33 11.41 -16.76
N THR A 297 0.92 11.06 -16.44
CA THR A 297 1.47 9.73 -16.75
C THR A 297 0.80 8.62 -15.94
N GLN A 298 0.41 8.90 -14.69
CA GLN A 298 -0.45 8.01 -13.91
C GLN A 298 -1.78 7.73 -14.62
N ALA A 299 -2.46 8.79 -15.09
CA ALA A 299 -3.73 8.63 -15.80
C ALA A 299 -3.56 7.85 -17.12
N THR A 300 -2.48 8.08 -17.87
CA THR A 300 -2.16 7.27 -19.07
C THR A 300 -1.93 5.81 -18.71
N ALA A 301 -1.17 5.51 -17.65
CA ALA A 301 -0.92 4.13 -17.23
C ALA A 301 -2.21 3.40 -16.84
N TRP A 302 -3.13 4.09 -16.14
CA TRP A 302 -4.45 3.54 -15.83
C TRP A 302 -5.33 3.38 -17.06
N GLU A 303 -5.28 4.30 -18.02
CA GLU A 303 -5.99 4.16 -19.29
C GLU A 303 -5.62 2.87 -20.01
N GLU A 304 -4.32 2.51 -20.06
CA GLU A 304 -3.86 1.25 -20.64
C GLU A 304 -4.39 0.02 -19.89
N ILE A 305 -4.48 0.07 -18.56
CA ILE A 305 -5.09 -1.00 -17.77
C ILE A 305 -6.58 -1.14 -18.12
N TRP A 306 -7.31 -0.03 -18.17
CA TRP A 306 -8.74 -0.02 -18.44
C TRP A 306 -9.09 -0.48 -19.86
N LYS A 307 -8.23 -0.25 -20.86
CA LYS A 307 -8.42 -0.79 -22.23
C LYS A 307 -8.56 -2.30 -22.26
N MET A 308 -7.87 -3.01 -21.36
CA MET A 308 -7.88 -4.48 -21.30
C MET A 308 -8.84 -5.04 -20.26
N ALA A 309 -9.07 -4.30 -19.16
CA ALA A 309 -9.77 -4.84 -18.01
C ALA A 309 -11.19 -4.29 -17.81
N ASP A 310 -11.61 -3.19 -18.45
CA ASP A 310 -12.91 -2.58 -18.15
C ASP A 310 -14.09 -3.50 -18.50
N ILE A 311 -15.10 -3.49 -17.62
CA ILE A 311 -16.38 -4.16 -17.82
C ILE A 311 -17.45 -3.07 -17.75
N VAL A 312 -18.11 -2.84 -18.89
CA VAL A 312 -19.18 -1.85 -19.00
C VAL A 312 -20.52 -2.50 -18.66
N ILE A 313 -21.21 -1.95 -17.65
CA ILE A 313 -22.56 -2.33 -17.24
C ILE A 313 -23.47 -1.14 -17.51
N ASP A 314 -24.42 -1.31 -18.41
CA ASP A 314 -25.44 -0.29 -18.72
C ASP A 314 -26.69 -0.49 -17.85
N GLY A 315 -27.31 0.63 -17.45
CA GLY A 315 -28.54 0.62 -16.64
C GLY A 315 -28.37 0.43 -15.13
N ASP A 316 -27.17 0.14 -14.61
CA ASP A 316 -26.89 -0.01 -13.18
C ASP A 316 -25.53 0.62 -12.80
N VAL A 317 -25.58 1.84 -12.27
CA VAL A 317 -24.38 2.60 -11.89
C VAL A 317 -23.67 2.03 -10.65
N GLU A 318 -24.41 1.37 -9.75
CA GLU A 318 -23.84 0.79 -8.53
C GLU A 318 -23.09 -0.50 -8.86
N ALA A 319 -23.68 -1.36 -9.70
CA ALA A 319 -22.97 -2.51 -10.25
C ALA A 319 -21.74 -2.08 -11.05
N GLN A 320 -21.86 -1.03 -11.88
CA GLN A 320 -20.74 -0.47 -12.63
C GLN A 320 -19.61 0.06 -11.73
N GLN A 321 -19.96 0.77 -10.66
CA GLN A 321 -19.01 1.26 -9.65
C GLN A 321 -18.33 0.08 -8.94
N GLY A 322 -19.10 -0.92 -8.52
CA GLY A 322 -18.61 -2.10 -7.81
C GLY A 322 -17.63 -2.93 -8.64
N ILE A 323 -17.95 -3.23 -9.91
CA ILE A 323 -17.05 -4.02 -10.76
C ILE A 323 -15.74 -3.29 -11.06
N ARG A 324 -15.80 -1.98 -11.34
CA ARG A 324 -14.60 -1.16 -11.54
C ARG A 324 -13.79 -1.05 -10.25
N PHE A 325 -14.42 -0.96 -9.08
CA PHE A 325 -13.70 -0.96 -7.81
C PHE A 325 -12.92 -2.25 -7.59
N ASN A 326 -13.52 -3.41 -7.86
CA ASN A 326 -12.86 -4.70 -7.73
C ASN A 326 -11.64 -4.79 -8.66
N ILE A 327 -11.81 -4.41 -9.93
CA ILE A 327 -10.75 -4.44 -10.94
C ILE A 327 -9.63 -3.46 -10.59
N PHE A 328 -9.98 -2.27 -10.13
CA PHE A 328 -9.05 -1.26 -9.66
C PHE A 328 -8.20 -1.80 -8.51
N GLN A 329 -8.81 -2.32 -7.45
CA GLN A 329 -8.08 -2.79 -6.26
C GLN A 329 -7.22 -4.05 -6.52
N LEU A 330 -7.65 -4.94 -7.43
CA LEU A 330 -6.80 -6.05 -7.89
C LEU A 330 -5.51 -5.53 -8.53
N ASN A 331 -5.63 -4.55 -9.44
CA ASN A 331 -4.48 -3.91 -10.09
C ASN A 331 -3.61 -3.08 -9.14
N GLN A 332 -4.20 -2.45 -8.12
CA GLN A 332 -3.45 -1.75 -7.07
C GLN A 332 -2.58 -2.70 -6.25
N THR A 333 -3.04 -3.94 -6.07
CA THR A 333 -2.36 -4.95 -5.26
C THR A 333 -1.28 -5.68 -6.05
N TYR A 334 -1.55 -6.04 -7.31
CA TYR A 334 -0.59 -6.79 -8.12
C TYR A 334 -0.71 -6.43 -9.61
N LEU A 335 0.42 -6.04 -10.21
CA LEU A 335 0.52 -5.70 -11.63
C LEU A 335 1.23 -6.77 -12.46
N GLY A 336 1.79 -7.80 -11.81
CA GLY A 336 2.57 -8.83 -12.51
C GLY A 336 4.02 -8.45 -12.84
N LYS A 337 4.50 -7.28 -12.39
CA LYS A 337 5.86 -6.78 -12.67
C LYS A 337 6.97 -7.51 -11.94
N ASP A 338 6.67 -8.08 -10.76
CA ASP A 338 7.64 -8.77 -9.92
C ASP A 338 7.21 -10.22 -9.68
N THR A 339 8.03 -11.16 -10.14
CA THR A 339 7.77 -12.60 -10.03
C THR A 339 7.97 -13.16 -8.62
N ARG A 340 8.53 -12.37 -7.71
CA ARG A 340 8.73 -12.74 -6.30
C ARG A 340 7.50 -12.44 -5.45
N LEU A 341 6.60 -11.59 -5.93
CA LEU A 341 5.42 -11.14 -5.21
C LEU A 341 4.19 -11.99 -5.52
N ASN A 342 3.20 -11.90 -4.65
CA ASN A 342 1.90 -12.55 -4.77
C ASN A 342 0.79 -11.62 -4.23
N ILE A 343 -0.44 -12.12 -4.17
CA ILE A 343 -1.63 -11.33 -3.83
C ILE A 343 -2.09 -11.70 -2.42
N GLY A 344 -1.95 -10.76 -1.48
CA GLY A 344 -2.48 -10.94 -0.12
C GLY A 344 -4.01 -10.83 -0.08
N PRO A 345 -4.73 -11.55 0.81
CA PRO A 345 -6.18 -11.50 0.89
C PRO A 345 -6.78 -10.10 1.12
N LYS A 346 -6.00 -9.18 1.70
CA LYS A 346 -6.36 -7.77 1.89
C LYS A 346 -5.44 -6.80 1.16
N GLY A 347 -4.64 -7.29 0.22
CA GLY A 347 -3.61 -6.51 -0.47
C GLY A 347 -2.83 -5.61 0.49
N PHE A 348 -2.79 -4.31 0.17
CA PHE A 348 -2.16 -3.28 0.99
C PHE A 348 -3.17 -2.43 1.78
N THR A 349 -4.29 -3.02 2.22
CA THR A 349 -5.38 -2.26 2.85
C THR A 349 -5.57 -2.58 4.33
N GLY A 350 -4.77 -3.47 4.93
CA GLY A 350 -4.91 -3.85 6.34
C GLY A 350 -3.99 -5.01 6.74
N GLU A 351 -3.96 -5.32 8.04
CA GLU A 351 -3.01 -6.30 8.60
C GLU A 351 -3.57 -7.73 8.71
N LYS A 352 -4.89 -7.91 8.85
CA LYS A 352 -5.49 -9.25 8.96
C LYS A 352 -5.12 -10.11 7.76
N TYR A 353 -4.77 -11.39 8.02
CA TYR A 353 -4.20 -12.37 7.07
C TYR A 353 -2.73 -12.14 6.71
N GLY A 354 -2.08 -11.11 7.27
CA GLY A 354 -0.65 -10.88 7.17
C GLY A 354 -0.16 -10.43 5.80
N GLY A 355 -1.04 -10.13 4.84
CA GLY A 355 -0.64 -9.83 3.45
C GLY A 355 0.08 -10.99 2.75
N SER A 356 -0.04 -12.20 3.28
CA SER A 356 0.65 -13.42 2.83
C SER A 356 -0.04 -14.07 1.63
N THR A 357 0.62 -15.05 1.02
CA THR A 357 0.08 -15.84 -0.08
C THR A 357 -0.82 -16.96 0.42
N TYR A 358 -1.99 -17.12 -0.21
CA TYR A 358 -3.01 -18.16 0.08
C TYR A 358 -3.42 -18.86 -1.23
N TRP A 359 -4.26 -19.89 -1.13
CA TRP A 359 -4.88 -20.58 -2.27
C TRP A 359 -5.84 -19.67 -3.08
N ASP A 360 -6.26 -18.53 -2.51
CA ASP A 360 -7.04 -17.47 -3.15
C ASP A 360 -6.47 -17.08 -4.52
N THR A 361 -5.13 -17.00 -4.61
CA THR A 361 -4.42 -16.66 -5.84
C THR A 361 -4.78 -17.61 -6.98
N GLU A 362 -4.63 -18.91 -6.75
CA GLU A 362 -4.86 -19.93 -7.77
C GLU A 362 -6.34 -20.14 -8.07
N ALA A 363 -7.19 -20.10 -7.03
CA ALA A 363 -8.62 -20.36 -7.17
C ALA A 363 -9.40 -19.18 -7.76
N TYR A 364 -9.08 -17.94 -7.38
CA TYR A 364 -9.88 -16.75 -7.71
C TYR A 364 -9.15 -15.70 -8.53
N CYS A 365 -7.86 -15.46 -8.27
CA CYS A 365 -7.15 -14.35 -8.91
C CYS A 365 -6.61 -14.70 -10.30
N ILE A 366 -6.02 -15.88 -10.49
CA ILE A 366 -5.42 -16.29 -11.77
C ILE A 366 -6.38 -16.13 -12.96
N PRO A 367 -7.68 -16.52 -12.89
CA PRO A 367 -8.63 -16.28 -13.98
C PRO A 367 -8.71 -14.81 -14.41
N PHE A 368 -8.72 -13.87 -13.47
CA PHE A 368 -8.73 -12.44 -13.77
C PHE A 368 -7.45 -11.99 -14.47
N TYR A 369 -6.28 -12.38 -13.96
CA TYR A 369 -5.00 -11.98 -14.56
C TYR A 369 -4.78 -12.61 -15.94
N MET A 370 -5.20 -13.85 -16.16
CA MET A 370 -5.16 -14.46 -17.49
C MET A 370 -6.02 -13.71 -18.51
N ALA A 371 -7.21 -13.23 -18.10
CA ALA A 371 -8.14 -12.58 -19.01
C ALA A 371 -7.82 -11.10 -19.26
N THR A 372 -7.19 -10.41 -18.30
CA THR A 372 -7.04 -8.95 -18.32
C THR A 372 -5.60 -8.46 -18.43
N LYS A 373 -4.61 -9.36 -18.31
CA LYS A 373 -3.18 -9.07 -18.43
C LYS A 373 -2.51 -9.95 -19.47
N ASP A 374 -1.25 -9.65 -19.74
CA ASP A 374 -0.38 -10.53 -20.51
C ASP A 374 -0.28 -11.91 -19.83
N GLN A 375 -0.32 -12.98 -20.62
CA GLN A 375 -0.27 -14.37 -20.14
C GLN A 375 0.94 -14.64 -19.21
N GLN A 376 2.04 -13.90 -19.41
CA GLN A 376 3.23 -13.99 -18.58
C GLN A 376 2.93 -13.67 -17.11
N VAL A 377 1.94 -12.82 -16.81
CA VAL A 377 1.55 -12.49 -15.43
C VAL A 377 1.00 -13.73 -14.72
N ALA A 378 0.10 -14.48 -15.35
CA ALA A 378 -0.42 -15.73 -14.79
C ALA A 378 0.69 -16.79 -14.72
N ARG A 379 1.56 -16.87 -15.73
CA ARG A 379 2.74 -17.75 -15.72
C ARG A 379 3.69 -17.44 -14.55
N ASN A 380 3.84 -16.17 -14.20
CA ASN A 380 4.66 -15.73 -13.06
C ASN A 380 4.06 -16.21 -11.73
N LEU A 381 2.73 -16.11 -11.55
CA LEU A 381 2.05 -16.64 -10.36
C LEU A 381 2.20 -18.16 -10.22
N LEU A 382 2.14 -18.91 -11.34
CA LEU A 382 2.41 -20.35 -11.30
C LEU A 382 3.89 -20.65 -11.02
N THR A 383 4.80 -19.88 -11.62
CA THR A 383 6.25 -19.99 -11.37
C THR A 383 6.58 -19.73 -9.89
N TYR A 384 5.87 -18.83 -9.22
CA TYR A 384 6.01 -18.60 -7.77
C TYR A 384 5.77 -19.89 -6.98
N ARG A 385 4.77 -20.70 -7.34
CA ARG A 385 4.52 -21.99 -6.69
C ARG A 385 5.57 -23.03 -7.02
N HIS A 386 6.04 -23.08 -8.28
CA HIS A 386 7.15 -23.96 -8.67
C HIS A 386 8.42 -23.66 -7.86
N ASN A 387 8.80 -22.38 -7.74
CA ASN A 387 9.97 -21.95 -6.96
C ASN A 387 9.91 -22.34 -5.48
N HIS A 388 8.71 -22.60 -4.94
CA HIS A 388 8.48 -23.01 -3.56
C HIS A 388 8.18 -24.51 -3.38
N LEU A 389 8.34 -25.32 -4.44
CA LEU A 389 8.05 -26.76 -4.39
C LEU A 389 8.86 -27.48 -3.30
N GLN A 390 10.15 -27.18 -3.16
CA GLN A 390 10.98 -27.81 -2.12
C GLN A 390 10.46 -27.50 -0.71
N LYS A 391 9.97 -26.28 -0.47
CA LYS A 391 9.36 -25.90 0.81
C LYS A 391 8.03 -26.59 1.05
N ALA A 392 7.23 -26.81 0.00
CA ALA A 392 6.02 -27.62 0.09
C ALA A 392 6.33 -29.08 0.47
N ILE A 393 7.43 -29.65 -0.03
CA ILE A 393 7.90 -31.00 0.37
C ILE A 393 8.31 -31.00 1.85
N GLU A 394 9.12 -30.03 2.30
CA GLU A 394 9.50 -29.88 3.71
C GLU A 394 8.28 -29.73 4.63
N ASN A 395 7.22 -29.04 4.20
CA ASN A 395 5.97 -28.92 4.95
C ASN A 395 5.24 -30.27 5.07
N ALA A 396 5.24 -31.08 4.00
CA ALA A 396 4.62 -32.41 4.02
C ALA A 396 5.39 -33.37 4.93
N GLU A 397 6.72 -33.34 4.91
CA GLU A 397 7.58 -34.16 5.77
C GLU A 397 7.32 -33.92 7.26
N LYS A 398 7.01 -32.67 7.66
CA LYS A 398 6.61 -32.34 9.04
C LYS A 398 5.33 -33.05 9.49
N LEU A 399 4.49 -33.50 8.55
CA LEU A 399 3.24 -34.24 8.81
C LEU A 399 3.38 -35.75 8.54
N GLY A 400 4.59 -36.23 8.26
CA GLY A 400 4.88 -37.65 8.04
C GLY A 400 4.67 -38.14 6.60
N PHE A 401 4.45 -37.25 5.64
CA PHE A 401 4.52 -37.61 4.23
C PHE A 401 5.98 -37.88 3.81
N SER A 402 6.17 -38.67 2.75
CA SER A 402 7.49 -39.12 2.30
C SER A 402 7.54 -39.23 0.76
N ASN A 403 8.70 -39.61 0.22
CA ASN A 403 8.92 -39.82 -1.22
C ASN A 403 8.69 -38.58 -2.10
N GLY A 404 8.96 -37.38 -1.58
CA GLY A 404 8.84 -36.13 -2.35
C GLY A 404 7.41 -35.61 -2.49
N ALA A 405 6.45 -36.13 -1.71
CA ALA A 405 5.11 -35.55 -1.63
C ALA A 405 5.19 -34.09 -1.16
N ALA A 406 4.49 -33.21 -1.86
CA ALA A 406 4.46 -31.78 -1.63
C ALA A 406 3.11 -31.38 -1.02
N LEU A 407 3.13 -30.67 0.10
CA LEU A 407 1.98 -30.03 0.69
C LEU A 407 2.22 -28.52 0.69
N TYR A 408 1.59 -27.82 -0.25
CA TYR A 408 1.67 -26.37 -0.27
C TYR A 408 1.02 -25.79 1.00
N PRO A 409 1.58 -24.71 1.54
CA PRO A 409 1.08 -24.11 2.76
C PRO A 409 -0.27 -23.43 2.56
N MET A 410 -1.06 -23.34 3.63
CA MET A 410 -2.24 -22.47 3.67
C MET A 410 -1.82 -21.00 3.61
N VAL A 411 -0.77 -20.62 4.36
CA VAL A 411 -0.28 -19.25 4.47
C VAL A 411 1.23 -19.21 4.27
N THR A 412 1.73 -18.36 3.38
CA THR A 412 3.19 -18.25 3.19
C THR A 412 3.69 -16.95 2.57
N MET A 413 4.97 -16.64 2.80
CA MET A 413 5.74 -15.64 2.05
C MET A 413 6.85 -16.27 1.18
N ASN A 414 7.42 -17.40 1.63
CA ASN A 414 8.64 -18.01 1.11
C ASN A 414 8.50 -19.53 0.85
N GLY A 415 7.27 -20.05 0.89
CA GLY A 415 6.94 -21.47 0.74
C GLY A 415 6.77 -22.24 2.06
N GLU A 416 7.29 -21.75 3.19
CA GLU A 416 7.06 -22.37 4.50
C GLU A 416 5.64 -22.07 5.00
N GLU A 417 5.01 -23.05 5.66
CA GLU A 417 3.73 -22.85 6.33
C GLU A 417 3.85 -21.80 7.44
N CYS A 418 2.81 -20.97 7.57
CA CYS A 418 2.72 -19.92 8.57
C CYS A 418 1.43 -20.02 9.41
N HIS A 419 0.43 -20.79 8.98
CA HIS A 419 -0.84 -20.94 9.69
C HIS A 419 -0.72 -21.82 10.95
N ASN A 420 -1.45 -21.47 12.02
CA ASN A 420 -1.26 -22.08 13.34
C ASN A 420 -2.55 -22.65 13.99
N GLU A 421 -3.54 -23.04 13.20
CA GLU A 421 -4.73 -23.80 13.64
C GLU A 421 -4.80 -25.13 12.90
N TRP A 422 -4.75 -26.26 13.62
CA TRP A 422 -4.56 -27.60 13.06
C TRP A 422 -5.62 -28.00 12.03
N GLU A 423 -6.87 -27.56 12.26
CA GLU A 423 -8.04 -27.76 11.38
C GLU A 423 -7.80 -27.21 9.97
N ILE A 424 -6.98 -26.16 9.87
CA ILE A 424 -6.68 -25.46 8.62
C ILE A 424 -5.29 -25.84 8.13
N THR A 425 -4.29 -25.67 9.00
CA THR A 425 -2.87 -25.91 8.70
C THR A 425 -2.66 -27.33 8.18
N PHE A 426 -3.31 -28.34 8.75
CA PHE A 426 -3.07 -29.74 8.39
C PHE A 426 -4.17 -30.33 7.51
N GLU A 427 -5.43 -29.91 7.68
CA GLU A 427 -6.58 -30.61 7.10
C GLU A 427 -7.23 -29.89 5.92
N GLU A 428 -7.00 -28.59 5.72
CA GLU A 428 -7.52 -27.84 4.57
C GLU A 428 -6.67 -28.08 3.30
N ILE A 429 -6.47 -29.35 2.95
CA ILE A 429 -5.52 -29.80 1.91
C ILE A 429 -6.01 -29.53 0.48
N HIS A 430 -7.26 -29.10 0.29
CA HIS A 430 -7.83 -28.82 -1.04
C HIS A 430 -7.04 -27.73 -1.79
N ARG A 431 -6.28 -26.89 -1.07
CA ARG A 431 -5.32 -25.92 -1.61
C ARG A 431 -4.32 -26.52 -2.61
N ASN A 432 -3.88 -27.77 -2.41
CA ASN A 432 -3.05 -28.47 -3.41
C ASN A 432 -3.82 -28.69 -4.71
N GLY A 433 -5.10 -29.09 -4.61
CA GLY A 433 -5.99 -29.24 -5.75
C GLY A 433 -6.21 -27.92 -6.50
N ALA A 434 -6.33 -26.80 -5.79
CA ALA A 434 -6.43 -25.48 -6.41
C ALA A 434 -5.19 -25.13 -7.24
N ILE A 435 -3.98 -25.43 -6.72
CA ILE A 435 -2.71 -25.21 -7.44
C ILE A 435 -2.62 -26.11 -8.69
N ALA A 436 -2.90 -27.40 -8.55
CA ALA A 436 -2.91 -28.32 -9.69
C ALA A 436 -3.93 -27.89 -10.76
N PHE A 437 -5.13 -27.47 -10.34
CA PHE A 437 -6.15 -26.97 -11.25
C PHE A 437 -5.74 -25.67 -11.94
N ALA A 438 -5.04 -24.76 -11.26
CA ALA A 438 -4.56 -23.52 -11.88
C ALA A 438 -3.54 -23.79 -12.99
N ILE A 439 -2.67 -24.80 -12.84
CA ILE A 439 -1.75 -25.24 -13.91
C ILE A 439 -2.54 -25.73 -15.13
N TYR A 440 -3.53 -26.60 -14.91
CA TYR A 440 -4.42 -27.07 -15.99
C TYR A 440 -5.17 -25.90 -16.65
N ASN A 441 -5.72 -24.99 -15.84
CA ASN A 441 -6.51 -23.87 -16.34
C ASN A 441 -5.67 -22.89 -17.16
N TYR A 442 -4.41 -22.65 -16.78
CA TYR A 442 -3.47 -21.82 -17.52
C TYR A 442 -3.21 -22.37 -18.93
N GLU A 443 -2.80 -23.63 -19.05
CA GLU A 443 -2.56 -24.24 -20.36
C GLU A 443 -3.85 -24.24 -21.19
N ARG A 444 -4.98 -24.61 -20.60
CA ARG A 444 -6.28 -24.63 -21.28
C ARG A 444 -6.69 -23.27 -21.83
N PHE A 445 -6.48 -22.20 -21.07
CA PHE A 445 -6.90 -20.85 -21.46
C PHE A 445 -5.94 -20.20 -22.45
N THR A 446 -4.63 -20.34 -22.24
CA THR A 446 -3.60 -19.66 -23.02
C THR A 446 -3.13 -20.45 -24.24
N GLY A 447 -3.26 -21.78 -24.21
CA GLY A 447 -2.62 -22.67 -25.19
C GLY A 447 -1.10 -22.81 -25.00
N ASP A 448 -0.51 -22.22 -23.96
CA ASP A 448 0.91 -22.34 -23.65
C ASP A 448 1.22 -23.72 -23.05
N SER A 449 1.56 -24.65 -23.94
CA SER A 449 1.96 -26.01 -23.58
C SER A 449 3.42 -26.14 -23.14
N THR A 450 4.18 -25.03 -23.00
CA THR A 450 5.57 -25.10 -22.53
C THR A 450 5.67 -25.04 -21.01
N TYR A 451 4.66 -24.49 -20.31
CA TYR A 451 4.68 -24.38 -18.85
C TYR A 451 4.82 -25.74 -18.15
N ILE A 452 4.01 -26.71 -18.55
CA ILE A 452 3.98 -28.03 -17.92
C ILE A 452 5.34 -28.74 -18.03
N PRO A 453 5.94 -28.94 -19.22
CA PRO A 453 7.23 -29.61 -19.31
C PRO A 453 8.38 -28.83 -18.65
N GLU A 454 8.33 -27.49 -18.62
CA GLU A 454 9.39 -26.69 -17.99
C GLU A 454 9.33 -26.67 -16.46
N LYS A 455 8.12 -26.64 -15.89
CA LYS A 455 7.90 -26.38 -14.44
C LYS A 455 6.71 -27.14 -13.86
N GLY A 456 5.58 -27.14 -14.56
CA GLY A 456 4.32 -27.64 -14.03
C GLY A 456 4.33 -29.13 -13.70
N LEU A 457 5.10 -29.94 -14.43
CA LEU A 457 5.17 -31.38 -14.24
C LEU A 457 5.71 -31.77 -12.86
N GLU A 458 6.76 -31.10 -12.38
CA GLU A 458 7.34 -31.35 -11.05
C GLU A 458 6.33 -31.03 -9.94
N VAL A 459 5.59 -29.93 -10.09
CA VAL A 459 4.54 -29.52 -9.15
C VAL A 459 3.41 -30.55 -9.12
N LEU A 460 2.93 -30.97 -10.29
CA LEU A 460 1.85 -31.96 -10.40
C LEU A 460 2.25 -33.32 -9.83
N ILE A 461 3.49 -33.77 -10.07
CA ILE A 461 4.03 -35.02 -9.49
C ILE A 461 4.14 -34.90 -7.97
N GLY A 462 4.62 -33.77 -7.44
CA GLY A 462 4.71 -33.58 -5.99
C GLY A 462 3.33 -33.56 -5.31
N ILE A 463 2.31 -33.04 -5.99
CA ILE A 463 0.94 -32.97 -5.44
C ILE A 463 0.22 -34.32 -5.46
N ALA A 464 0.46 -35.15 -6.49
CA ALA A 464 -0.23 -36.43 -6.74
C ALA A 464 0.28 -37.56 -5.83
#